data_AF-A0A1J3ETT5-F1
#
_entry.id   AF-A0A1J3ETT5-F1
#
_cell.length_a   1.000
_cell.length_b   1.000
_cell.length_c   1.000
_cell.angle_alpha   90.00
_cell.angle_beta   90.00
_cell.angle_gamma   90.00
#
_symmetry.space_group_name_H-M   'P 1'
#
loop_
_entity.id
_entity.type
_entity.pdbx_description
1 polymer ?
#
loop_
_entity_poly.entity_id
_entity_poly.type
_entity_poly.pdbx_seq_one_letter_code
_entity_poly.pdbx_strand_id
1 'polypeptide(L)'
;LVMVFLGASLADLRVGFYSNTCPQAESIVRRVVSGAALSDPNLPAILLRLHFHDCFVEGCDGSILVDNGAISEKNAFGHEGVRGFEIVEAAKAELEAVCPSVVSCSDIVALAARDAISLANGPAYEVPTGRRDGRVSNMSLAKDMPEVSDSIEILKAKFMQKGLEAKELVLLSGMYLVFFFFVSLSFMFVWWFRISRVFWYEVQVI
;
A
#
# COMPACT_ATOMS: atom_id res chain seq x y z
N LEU A 1 9.14 -10.85 42.82
CA LEU A 1 9.06 -9.88 41.71
C LEU A 1 9.08 -10.68 40.42
N VAL A 2 7.94 -10.88 39.75
CA VAL A 2 7.86 -11.66 38.50
C VAL A 2 8.13 -10.70 37.35
N MET A 3 9.29 -10.82 36.69
CA MET A 3 9.57 -10.10 35.45
C MET A 3 8.75 -10.73 34.32
N VAL A 4 7.72 -10.02 33.87
CA VAL A 4 7.01 -10.32 32.63
C VAL A 4 7.90 -9.83 31.49
N PHE A 5 8.51 -10.75 30.75
CA PHE A 5 9.12 -10.44 29.47
C PHE A 5 8.00 -10.13 28.48
N LEU A 6 7.71 -8.84 28.27
CA LEU A 6 7.04 -8.36 27.07
C LEU A 6 8.01 -8.59 25.91
N GLY A 7 7.97 -9.80 25.34
CA GLY A 7 8.62 -10.08 24.07
C GLY A 7 7.91 -9.29 22.98
N ALA A 8 8.37 -8.06 22.70
CA ALA A 8 8.13 -7.43 21.42
C ALA A 8 8.89 -8.29 20.39
N SER A 9 8.19 -9.23 19.75
CA SER A 9 8.74 -9.91 18.58
C SER A 9 8.86 -8.87 17.47
N LEU A 10 10.04 -8.28 17.31
CA LEU A 10 10.45 -7.68 16.05
C LEU A 10 10.51 -8.85 15.06
N ALA A 11 9.40 -9.15 14.39
CA ALA A 11 9.41 -10.04 13.25
C ALA A 11 10.22 -9.32 12.17
N ASP A 12 11.49 -9.69 12.02
CA ASP A 12 12.37 -9.05 11.07
C ASP A 12 11.92 -9.44 9.66
N LEU A 13 11.52 -8.43 8.87
CA LEU A 13 11.05 -8.64 7.52
C LEU A 13 12.24 -9.12 6.68
N ARG A 14 12.01 -10.15 5.87
CA ARG A 14 13.06 -10.69 5.00
C ARG A 14 12.50 -11.11 3.65
N VAL A 15 13.32 -10.96 2.62
CA VAL A 15 13.01 -11.54 1.31
C VAL A 15 12.99 -13.06 1.45
N GLY A 16 11.97 -13.70 0.87
CA GLY A 16 11.78 -15.15 0.99
C GLY A 16 11.34 -15.62 2.38
N PHE A 17 10.59 -14.81 3.15
CA PHE A 17 10.09 -15.22 4.47
C PHE A 17 9.32 -16.55 4.42
N TYR A 18 8.53 -16.75 3.36
CA TYR A 18 7.69 -17.93 3.15
C TYR A 18 8.37 -19.07 2.39
N SER A 19 9.66 -18.99 2.05
CA SER A 19 10.32 -19.98 1.17
C SER A 19 10.26 -21.43 1.67
N ASN A 20 10.13 -21.65 2.98
CA ASN A 20 10.02 -22.99 3.58
C ASN A 20 8.58 -23.36 3.99
N THR A 21 7.71 -22.37 4.23
CA THR A 21 6.37 -22.59 4.80
C THR A 21 5.27 -22.51 3.75
N CYS A 22 5.40 -21.62 2.76
CA CYS A 22 4.54 -21.54 1.60
C CYS A 22 5.34 -21.10 0.37
N PRO A 23 6.10 -22.02 -0.26
CA PRO A 23 7.00 -21.68 -1.37
C PRO A 23 6.28 -21.06 -2.58
N GLN A 24 4.98 -21.33 -2.73
CA GLN A 24 4.17 -20.82 -3.83
C GLN A 24 3.52 -19.46 -3.53
N ALA A 25 3.72 -18.88 -2.34
CA ALA A 25 3.00 -17.69 -1.87
C ALA A 25 3.04 -16.54 -2.88
N GLU A 26 4.25 -16.10 -3.25
CA GLU A 26 4.41 -14.98 -4.18
C GLU A 26 3.88 -15.30 -5.58
N SER A 27 4.06 -16.53 -6.05
CA SER A 27 3.57 -16.94 -7.38
C SER A 27 2.05 -16.97 -7.47
N ILE A 28 1.37 -17.31 -6.37
CA ILE A 28 -0.09 -17.30 -6.28
C ILE A 28 -0.60 -15.86 -6.32
N VAL A 29 -0.05 -14.97 -5.49
CA VAL A 29 -0.41 -13.54 -5.49
C VAL A 29 -0.20 -12.94 -6.88
N ARG A 30 0.98 -13.18 -7.48
CA ARG A 30 1.32 -12.71 -8.83
C ARG A 30 0.30 -13.16 -9.87
N ARG A 31 -0.10 -14.43 -9.85
CA ARG A 31 -1.07 -14.98 -10.80
C ARG A 31 -2.44 -14.32 -10.63
N VAL A 32 -2.94 -14.18 -9.40
CA VAL A 32 -4.25 -13.54 -9.14
C VAL A 32 -4.25 -12.10 -9.62
N VAL A 33 -3.22 -11.32 -9.26
CA VAL A 33 -3.09 -9.92 -9.67
C VAL A 33 -2.97 -9.79 -11.19
N SER A 34 -2.15 -10.64 -11.83
CA SER A 34 -1.98 -10.63 -13.28
C SER A 34 -3.27 -11.00 -14.02
N GLY A 35 -4.03 -11.97 -13.51
CA GLY A 35 -5.33 -12.35 -14.06
C GLY A 35 -6.36 -11.22 -13.95
N ALA A 36 -6.43 -10.56 -12.79
CA ALA A 36 -7.34 -9.45 -12.57
C ALA A 36 -7.00 -8.23 -13.44
N ALA A 37 -5.71 -7.96 -13.67
CA ALA A 37 -5.25 -6.85 -14.51
C ALA A 37 -5.68 -6.99 -15.99
N LEU A 38 -6.01 -8.21 -16.45
CA LEU A 38 -6.57 -8.41 -17.79
C LEU A 38 -7.96 -7.76 -17.96
N SER A 39 -8.70 -7.59 -16.86
CA SER A 39 -10.06 -7.05 -16.86
C SER A 39 -10.13 -5.57 -16.45
N ASP A 40 -9.19 -5.08 -15.64
CA ASP A 40 -9.10 -3.66 -15.28
C ASP A 40 -7.67 -3.11 -15.51
N PRO A 41 -7.45 -2.29 -16.54
CA PRO A 41 -6.14 -1.68 -16.79
C PRO A 41 -5.72 -0.69 -15.70
N ASN A 42 -6.64 -0.23 -14.84
CA ASN A 42 -6.33 0.63 -13.69
C ASN A 42 -5.84 -0.16 -12.47
N LEU A 43 -5.88 -1.50 -12.51
CA LEU A 43 -5.58 -2.33 -11.34
C LEU A 43 -4.22 -2.02 -10.70
N PRO A 44 -3.14 -1.73 -11.46
CA PRO A 44 -1.88 -1.34 -10.84
C PRO A 44 -2.00 -0.13 -9.92
N ALA A 45 -2.70 0.92 -10.36
CA ALA A 45 -2.92 2.13 -9.58
C ALA A 45 -3.78 1.85 -8.34
N ILE A 46 -4.79 1.00 -8.49
CA ILE A 46 -5.69 0.59 -7.41
C ILE A 46 -4.93 -0.11 -6.29
N LEU A 47 -4.11 -1.12 -6.63
CA LEU A 47 -3.39 -1.91 -5.64
C LEU A 47 -2.26 -1.12 -4.96
N LEU A 48 -1.60 -0.22 -5.70
CA LEU A 48 -0.62 0.69 -5.11
C LEU A 48 -1.28 1.66 -4.14
N ARG A 49 -2.44 2.20 -4.50
CA ARG A 49 -3.23 3.04 -3.60
C ARG A 49 -3.64 2.25 -2.36
N LEU A 50 -4.15 1.02 -2.51
CA LEU A 50 -4.53 0.18 -1.37
C LEU A 50 -3.35 -0.01 -0.40
N HIS A 51 -2.16 -0.34 -0.90
CA HIS A 51 -0.98 -0.51 -0.06
C HIS A 51 -0.53 0.77 0.63
N PHE A 52 -0.56 1.91 -0.06
CA PHE A 52 -0.27 3.21 0.56
C PHE A 52 -1.25 3.51 1.71
N HIS A 53 -2.55 3.33 1.46
CA HIS A 53 -3.58 3.61 2.45
C HIS A 53 -3.47 2.69 3.68
N ASP A 54 -3.16 1.41 3.49
CA ASP A 54 -2.86 0.48 4.58
C ASP A 54 -1.68 1.00 5.41
N CYS A 55 -0.51 1.19 4.78
CA CYS A 55 0.70 1.60 5.49
C CYS A 55 0.61 2.95 6.20
N PHE A 56 -0.26 3.86 5.75
CA PHE A 56 -0.38 5.18 6.33
C PHE A 56 -1.19 5.19 7.63
N VAL A 57 -2.03 4.18 7.89
CA VAL A 57 -2.86 4.08 9.10
C VAL A 57 -2.35 2.91 9.96
N GLU A 58 -1.87 3.19 11.17
CA GLU A 58 -1.27 2.18 12.09
C GLU A 58 -0.10 1.33 11.55
N GLY A 59 0.29 1.48 10.27
CA GLY A 59 1.39 0.76 9.64
C GLY A 59 0.89 -0.27 8.62
N CYS A 60 1.81 -0.97 7.96
CA CYS A 60 1.46 -1.96 6.95
C CYS A 60 1.00 -3.28 7.61
N ASP A 61 -0.16 -3.27 8.26
CA ASP A 61 -0.67 -4.40 9.03
C ASP A 61 -1.99 -4.96 8.49
N GLY A 62 -2.52 -4.47 7.37
CA GLY A 62 -3.76 -4.97 6.80
C GLY A 62 -5.02 -4.52 7.56
N SER A 63 -4.94 -3.56 8.49
CA SER A 63 -6.08 -3.03 9.26
C SER A 63 -7.21 -2.55 8.35
N ILE A 64 -6.87 -1.99 7.19
CA ILE A 64 -7.82 -1.51 6.19
C ILE A 64 -8.72 -2.62 5.62
N LEU A 65 -8.28 -3.88 5.69
CA LEU A 65 -9.02 -5.06 5.20
C LEU A 65 -10.03 -5.59 6.23
N VAL A 66 -9.91 -5.19 7.50
CA VAL A 66 -10.74 -5.71 8.58
C VAL A 66 -12.10 -5.03 8.56
N ASP A 67 -13.15 -5.83 8.32
CA ASP A 67 -14.54 -5.37 8.41
C ASP A 67 -15.13 -5.71 9.79
N ASN A 68 -15.32 -4.68 10.61
CA ASN A 68 -16.02 -4.73 11.89
C ASN A 68 -17.29 -3.86 11.86
N GLY A 69 -17.88 -3.67 10.67
CA GLY A 69 -19.10 -2.92 10.45
C GLY A 69 -18.86 -1.41 10.42
N ALA A 70 -19.75 -0.65 11.07
CA ALA A 70 -19.80 0.80 10.94
C ALA A 70 -18.52 1.53 11.38
N ILE A 71 -17.71 0.92 12.25
CA ILE A 71 -16.48 1.54 12.78
C ILE A 71 -15.23 1.25 11.93
N SER A 72 -15.31 0.39 10.92
CA SER A 72 -14.15 -0.05 10.12
C SER A 72 -13.41 1.14 9.52
N GLU A 73 -12.09 1.06 9.53
CA GLU A 73 -11.20 2.00 8.84
C GLU A 73 -11.60 2.17 7.38
N LYS A 74 -12.04 1.09 6.73
CA LYS A 74 -12.53 1.07 5.34
C LYS A 74 -13.62 2.12 5.04
N ASN A 75 -14.38 2.52 6.06
CA ASN A 75 -15.46 3.52 5.93
C ASN A 75 -15.02 4.96 6.23
N ALA A 76 -13.75 5.20 6.54
CA ALA A 76 -13.27 6.55 6.81
C ALA A 76 -13.23 7.39 5.53
N PHE A 77 -13.48 8.70 5.68
CA PHE A 77 -13.41 9.65 4.56
C PHE A 77 -12.06 9.59 3.82
N GLY A 78 -10.96 9.41 4.57
CA GLY A 78 -9.62 9.27 4.00
C GLY A 78 -9.42 8.06 3.08
N HIS A 79 -10.31 7.05 3.11
CA HIS A 79 -10.25 5.88 2.23
C HIS A 79 -11.31 5.92 1.11
N GLU A 80 -11.97 7.06 0.89
CA GLU A 80 -12.99 7.17 -0.15
C GLU A 80 -12.44 6.76 -1.53
N GLY A 81 -13.12 5.82 -2.17
CA GLY A 81 -12.75 5.29 -3.49
C GLY A 81 -11.55 4.32 -3.50
N VAL A 82 -11.02 3.90 -2.35
CA VAL A 82 -10.06 2.78 -2.29
C VAL A 82 -10.77 1.50 -2.78
N ARG A 83 -10.09 0.73 -3.62
CA ARG A 83 -10.60 -0.50 -4.28
C ARG A 83 -9.52 -1.60 -4.21
N GLY A 84 -9.83 -2.80 -4.73
CA GLY A 84 -8.87 -3.91 -4.82
C GLY A 84 -8.89 -4.87 -3.64
N PHE A 85 -9.83 -4.69 -2.70
CA PHE A 85 -10.07 -5.59 -1.58
C PHE A 85 -10.36 -7.02 -2.05
N GLU A 86 -11.18 -7.14 -3.10
CA GLU A 86 -11.59 -8.39 -3.73
C GLU A 86 -10.41 -9.18 -4.32
N ILE A 87 -9.35 -8.49 -4.75
CA ILE A 87 -8.14 -9.12 -5.30
C ILE A 87 -7.30 -9.71 -4.17
N VAL A 88 -7.20 -8.99 -3.05
CA VAL A 88 -6.53 -9.47 -1.84
C VAL A 88 -7.30 -10.68 -1.27
N GLU A 89 -8.62 -10.61 -1.20
CA GLU A 89 -9.47 -11.72 -0.76
C GLU A 89 -9.34 -12.96 -1.66
N ALA A 90 -9.34 -12.78 -2.99
CA ALA A 90 -9.14 -13.87 -3.94
C ALA A 90 -7.76 -14.53 -3.79
N ALA A 91 -6.70 -13.73 -3.66
CA ALA A 91 -5.35 -14.24 -3.40
C ALA A 91 -5.28 -14.97 -2.06
N LYS A 92 -5.90 -14.42 -1.01
CA LYS A 92 -5.97 -15.05 0.31
C LYS A 92 -6.71 -16.39 0.26
N ALA A 93 -7.83 -16.48 -0.45
CA ALA A 93 -8.59 -17.71 -0.59
C ALA A 93 -7.77 -18.83 -1.25
N GLU A 94 -7.04 -18.51 -2.32
CA GLU A 94 -6.16 -19.48 -2.96
C GLU A 94 -4.96 -19.87 -2.07
N LEU A 95 -4.38 -18.91 -1.35
CA LEU A 95 -3.29 -19.18 -0.41
C LEU A 95 -3.74 -20.07 0.74
N GLU A 96 -4.93 -19.84 1.31
CA GLU A 96 -5.47 -20.69 2.38
C GLU A 96 -5.77 -22.12 1.91
N ALA A 97 -6.06 -22.32 0.63
CA ALA A 97 -6.21 -23.66 0.05
C ALA A 97 -4.87 -24.42 -0.08
N VAL A 98 -3.74 -23.70 -0.21
CA VAL A 98 -2.41 -24.29 -0.39
C VAL A 98 -1.63 -24.36 0.92
N CYS A 99 -1.64 -23.30 1.72
CA CYS A 99 -0.87 -23.14 2.94
C CYS A 99 -1.72 -22.46 4.03
N PRO A 100 -2.60 -23.22 4.72
CA PRO A 100 -3.57 -22.69 5.66
C PRO A 100 -2.92 -21.90 6.80
N SER A 101 -3.41 -20.69 7.06
CA SER A 101 -2.99 -19.81 8.17
C SER A 101 -1.49 -19.48 8.18
N VAL A 102 -0.83 -19.48 7.01
CA VAL A 102 0.60 -19.17 6.88
C VAL A 102 0.85 -17.73 6.45
N VAL A 103 0.24 -17.29 5.35
CA VAL A 103 0.54 -15.99 4.72
C VAL A 103 -0.39 -14.91 5.26
N SER A 104 0.17 -13.81 5.75
CA SER A 104 -0.60 -12.67 6.29
C SER A 104 -1.28 -11.87 5.18
N CYS A 105 -2.43 -11.28 5.48
CA CYS A 105 -3.14 -10.38 4.56
C CYS A 105 -2.30 -9.12 4.25
N SER A 106 -1.62 -8.59 5.25
CA SER A 106 -0.66 -7.48 5.12
C SER A 106 0.44 -7.76 4.09
N ASP A 107 1.04 -8.96 4.09
CA ASP A 107 2.02 -9.32 3.05
C ASP A 107 1.38 -9.51 1.67
N ILE A 108 0.14 -9.98 1.58
CA ILE A 108 -0.58 -10.07 0.30
C ILE A 108 -0.75 -8.67 -0.30
N VAL A 109 -1.11 -7.66 0.50
CA VAL A 109 -1.21 -6.26 0.04
C VAL A 109 0.13 -5.76 -0.50
N ALA A 110 1.23 -5.99 0.23
CA ALA A 110 2.57 -5.57 -0.19
C ALA A 110 3.03 -6.28 -1.47
N LEU A 111 2.83 -7.60 -1.57
CA LEU A 111 3.15 -8.39 -2.76
C LEU A 111 2.31 -7.95 -3.97
N ALA A 112 1.01 -7.69 -3.76
CA ALA A 112 0.12 -7.21 -4.80
C ALA A 112 0.56 -5.84 -5.36
N ALA A 113 1.05 -4.94 -4.51
CA ALA A 113 1.62 -3.66 -4.93
C ALA A 113 2.91 -3.82 -5.75
N ARG A 114 3.82 -4.73 -5.36
CA ARG A 114 5.00 -5.08 -6.18
C ARG A 114 4.58 -5.60 -7.54
N ASP A 115 3.59 -6.49 -7.55
CA ASP A 115 3.12 -7.10 -8.78
C ASP A 115 2.48 -6.09 -9.72
N ALA A 116 1.67 -5.18 -9.17
CA ALA A 116 1.12 -4.02 -9.84
C ALA A 116 2.20 -3.14 -10.50
N ILE A 117 3.29 -2.80 -9.79
CA ILE A 117 4.39 -2.01 -10.36
C ILE A 117 5.01 -2.73 -11.56
N SER A 118 5.26 -4.04 -11.44
CA SER A 118 5.82 -4.81 -12.56
C SER A 118 4.87 -4.88 -13.75
N LEU A 119 3.54 -4.98 -13.55
CA LEU A 119 2.56 -4.94 -14.64
C LEU A 119 2.50 -3.57 -15.33
N ALA A 120 2.84 -2.51 -14.61
CA ALA A 120 2.94 -1.15 -15.15
C ALA A 120 4.31 -0.84 -15.78
N ASN A 121 5.14 -1.86 -16.06
CA ASN A 121 6.50 -1.73 -16.57
C ASN A 121 7.43 -0.90 -15.64
N GLY A 122 7.13 -0.87 -14.35
CA GLY A 122 8.00 -0.28 -13.34
C GLY A 122 9.20 -1.15 -13.01
N PRO A 123 10.13 -0.64 -12.18
CA PRO A 123 11.32 -1.39 -11.78
C PRO A 123 10.96 -2.64 -10.98
N ALA A 124 11.68 -3.72 -11.24
CA ALA A 124 11.60 -4.92 -10.41
C ALA A 124 12.34 -4.69 -9.08
N TYR A 125 11.71 -5.09 -7.98
CA TYR A 125 12.32 -5.08 -6.66
C TYR A 125 11.76 -6.23 -5.83
N GLU A 126 12.55 -6.69 -4.87
CA GLU A 126 12.16 -7.74 -3.93
C GLU A 126 11.42 -7.12 -2.74
N VAL A 127 10.38 -7.80 -2.26
CA VAL A 127 9.59 -7.36 -1.11
C VAL A 127 9.96 -8.18 0.12
N PRO A 128 10.52 -7.57 1.17
CA PRO A 128 10.62 -8.22 2.47
C PRO A 128 9.22 -8.56 2.99
N THR A 129 9.00 -9.83 3.32
CA THR A 129 7.76 -10.36 3.87
C THR A 129 7.96 -10.83 5.31
N GLY A 130 6.88 -11.19 6.00
CA GLY A 130 6.82 -11.51 7.43
C GLY A 130 5.98 -10.55 8.25
N ARG A 131 5.20 -9.65 7.61
CA ARG A 131 4.26 -8.76 8.30
C ARG A 131 3.18 -9.60 8.99
N ARG A 132 2.60 -9.06 10.06
CA ARG A 132 1.51 -9.70 10.80
C ARG A 132 0.27 -8.83 10.72
N ASP A 133 -0.88 -9.49 10.65
CA ASP A 133 -2.14 -8.80 10.51
C ASP A 133 -2.55 -8.08 11.80
N GLY A 134 -2.89 -6.82 11.64
CA GLY A 134 -3.48 -5.95 12.65
C GLY A 134 -4.82 -6.47 13.13
N ARG A 135 -5.18 -6.14 14.37
CA ARG A 135 -6.48 -6.50 14.98
C ARG A 135 -7.35 -5.29 15.28
N VAL A 136 -6.86 -4.10 14.98
CA VAL A 136 -7.53 -2.84 15.27
C VAL A 136 -7.80 -2.18 13.92
N SER A 137 -9.07 -1.94 13.64
CA SER A 137 -9.51 -1.18 12.47
C SER A 137 -10.55 -0.19 12.95
N ASN A 138 -10.25 1.09 12.81
CA ASN A 138 -11.11 2.17 13.28
C ASN A 138 -11.00 3.40 12.39
N MET A 139 -12.14 3.89 11.92
CA MET A 139 -12.22 5.11 11.10
C MET A 139 -11.53 6.33 11.72
N SER A 140 -11.40 6.40 13.05
CA SER A 140 -10.75 7.53 13.71
C SER A 140 -9.25 7.58 13.49
N LEU A 141 -8.63 6.42 13.19
CA LEU A 141 -7.18 6.30 12.95
C LEU A 141 -6.80 6.82 11.56
N ALA A 142 -7.75 6.78 10.62
CA ALA A 142 -7.61 7.29 9.26
C ALA A 142 -7.90 8.79 9.10
N LYS A 143 -8.06 9.53 10.21
CA LYS A 143 -8.35 10.98 10.16
C LYS A 143 -7.18 11.81 9.67
N ASP A 144 -5.96 11.37 9.92
CA ASP A 144 -4.74 12.12 9.58
C ASP A 144 -4.20 11.74 8.18
N MET A 145 -5.02 11.10 7.35
CA MET A 145 -4.66 10.80 5.97
C MET A 145 -4.30 12.08 5.20
N PRO A 146 -3.33 12.03 4.27
CA PRO A 146 -2.98 13.20 3.47
C PRO A 146 -4.14 13.59 2.56
N GLU A 147 -4.50 14.87 2.58
CA GLU A 147 -5.57 15.41 1.74
C GLU A 147 -5.00 16.26 0.60
N VAL A 148 -5.73 16.32 -0.51
CA VAL A 148 -5.36 17.16 -1.66
C VAL A 148 -5.33 18.66 -1.33
N SER A 149 -6.03 19.07 -0.27
CA SER A 149 -6.10 20.42 0.27
C SER A 149 -4.98 20.76 1.26
N ASP A 150 -4.20 19.77 1.70
CA ASP A 150 -3.12 19.99 2.66
C ASP A 150 -2.01 20.88 2.05
N SER A 151 -1.44 21.77 2.87
CA SER A 151 -0.24 22.50 2.49
C SER A 151 0.98 21.57 2.46
N ILE A 152 2.04 21.97 1.76
CA ILE A 152 3.27 21.17 1.68
C ILE A 152 3.89 20.95 3.06
N GLU A 153 3.77 21.91 3.97
CA GLU A 153 4.25 21.81 5.34
C GLU A 153 3.47 20.74 6.14
N ILE A 154 2.14 20.68 5.94
CA ILE A 154 1.28 19.66 6.56
C ILE A 154 1.62 18.28 6.00
N LEU A 155 1.76 18.15 4.68
CA LEU A 155 2.13 16.89 4.04
C LEU A 155 3.48 16.38 4.53
N LYS A 156 4.50 17.26 4.62
CA LYS A 156 5.81 16.91 5.19
C LYS A 156 5.67 16.42 6.63
N ALA A 157 4.91 17.11 7.47
CA ALA A 157 4.71 16.71 8.86
C ALA A 157 4.05 15.33 8.98
N LYS A 158 2.98 15.08 8.20
CA LYS A 158 2.29 13.78 8.17
C LYS A 158 3.23 12.65 7.72
N PHE A 159 4.03 12.86 6.67
CA PHE A 159 4.98 11.85 6.18
C PHE A 159 6.13 11.60 7.17
N MET A 160 6.67 12.65 7.78
CA MET A 160 7.70 12.52 8.82
C MET A 160 7.22 11.73 10.03
N GLN A 161 5.93 11.87 10.42
CA GLN A 161 5.34 11.06 11.48
C GLN A 161 5.30 9.56 11.14
N LYS A 162 5.29 9.22 9.85
CA LYS A 162 5.39 7.84 9.33
C LYS A 162 6.82 7.39 9.07
N GLY A 163 7.81 8.20 9.46
CA GLY A 163 9.23 7.91 9.23
C GLY A 163 9.69 8.16 7.80
N LEU A 164 8.89 8.88 6.99
CA LEU A 164 9.20 9.20 5.60
C LEU A 164 9.79 10.61 5.46
N GLU A 165 10.80 10.75 4.63
CA GLU A 165 11.47 12.01 4.31
C GLU A 165 10.73 12.80 3.22
N ALA A 166 11.06 14.09 3.09
CA ALA A 166 10.49 14.95 2.04
C ALA A 166 10.73 14.41 0.62
N LYS A 167 11.84 13.69 0.38
CA LYS A 167 12.10 13.02 -0.90
C LYS A 167 11.07 11.93 -1.19
N GLU A 168 10.65 11.18 -0.17
CA GLU A 168 9.68 10.10 -0.30
C GLU A 168 8.27 10.65 -0.50
N LEU A 169 7.95 11.79 0.13
CA LEU A 169 6.74 12.56 -0.21
C LEU A 169 6.70 12.89 -1.71
N VAL A 170 7.78 13.42 -2.29
CA VAL A 170 7.83 13.76 -3.73
C VAL A 170 7.70 12.50 -4.59
N LEU A 171 8.44 11.43 -4.26
CA LEU A 171 8.40 10.17 -5.00
C LEU A 171 7.00 9.53 -4.98
N LEU A 172 6.37 9.44 -3.81
CA LEU A 172 5.04 8.84 -3.64
C LEU A 172 3.94 9.72 -4.24
N SER A 173 4.11 11.05 -4.21
CA SER A 173 3.20 11.98 -4.92
C SER A 173 3.33 11.86 -6.45
N GLY A 174 4.52 11.55 -6.96
CA GLY A 174 4.77 11.32 -8.39
C GLY A 174 4.12 10.05 -8.93
N MET A 175 3.90 9.02 -8.09
CA MET A 175 3.16 7.83 -8.49
C MET A 175 1.73 8.18 -8.91
N TYR A 176 1.07 9.10 -8.19
CA TYR A 176 -0.27 9.57 -8.58
C TYR A 176 -0.27 10.16 -10.00
N LEU A 177 0.78 10.87 -10.41
CA LEU A 177 0.90 11.43 -11.77
C LEU A 177 1.08 10.36 -12.83
N VAL A 178 2.03 9.44 -12.66
CA VAL A 178 2.36 8.45 -13.69
C VAL A 178 1.16 7.53 -13.94
N PHE A 179 0.47 7.10 -12.89
CA PHE A 179 -0.68 6.20 -13.05
C PHE A 179 -1.93 6.89 -13.60
N PHE A 180 -2.15 8.18 -13.30
CA PHE A 180 -3.28 8.93 -13.87
C PHE A 180 -3.00 9.41 -15.31
N PHE A 181 -1.75 9.73 -15.66
CA PHE A 181 -1.39 10.22 -17.02
C PHE A 181 -1.54 9.15 -18.08
N PHE A 182 -1.30 7.88 -17.73
CA PHE A 182 -1.48 6.78 -18.67
C PHE A 182 -2.95 6.36 -18.87
N VAL A 183 -3.89 6.80 -18.01
CA VAL A 183 -5.27 6.26 -18.04
C VAL A 183 -6.41 7.30 -18.10
N SER A 184 -6.21 8.59 -17.78
CA SER A 184 -7.29 9.57 -17.94
C SER A 184 -6.82 10.97 -18.37
N LEU A 185 -7.21 11.35 -19.58
CA LEU A 185 -6.79 12.58 -20.27
C LEU A 185 -7.57 13.85 -19.84
N SER A 186 -8.41 13.82 -18.79
CA SER A 186 -9.39 14.91 -18.58
C SER A 186 -9.42 15.64 -17.24
N PHE A 187 -8.58 15.32 -16.26
CA PHE A 187 -8.62 16.02 -14.95
C PHE A 187 -7.30 16.60 -14.41
N MET A 188 -6.20 16.51 -15.17
CA MET A 188 -4.86 16.77 -14.61
C MET A 188 -4.20 18.10 -15.01
N PHE A 189 -4.92 19.00 -15.68
CA PHE A 189 -4.30 20.25 -16.17
C PHE A 189 -3.90 21.22 -15.03
N VAL A 190 -4.62 21.20 -13.91
CA VAL A 190 -4.39 22.12 -12.78
C VAL A 190 -3.26 21.63 -11.86
N TRP A 191 -3.13 20.31 -11.67
CA TRP A 191 -2.09 19.71 -10.83
C TRP A 191 -0.72 19.73 -11.52
N TRP A 192 -0.70 19.46 -12.84
CA TRP A 192 0.50 19.60 -13.68
C TRP A 192 1.11 21.00 -13.59
N PHE A 193 0.32 22.07 -13.76
CA PHE A 193 0.86 23.43 -13.78
C PHE A 193 1.50 23.90 -12.45
N ARG A 194 1.10 23.32 -11.31
CA ARG A 194 1.64 23.67 -9.98
C ARG A 194 2.89 22.86 -9.63
N ILE A 195 2.95 21.58 -10.00
CA ILE A 195 4.10 20.72 -9.71
C ILE A 195 5.20 20.84 -10.77
N SER A 196 4.87 21.04 -12.05
CA SER A 196 5.89 21.25 -13.08
C SER A 196 6.77 22.47 -12.81
N ARG A 197 6.27 23.51 -12.12
CA ARG A 197 7.10 24.66 -11.74
C ARG A 197 8.13 24.34 -10.64
N VAL A 198 7.83 23.39 -9.76
CA VAL A 198 8.74 22.91 -8.70
C VAL A 198 9.69 21.84 -9.28
N PHE A 199 9.16 20.95 -10.13
CA PHE A 199 9.87 19.83 -10.74
C PHE A 199 11.08 20.25 -11.60
N TRP A 200 11.00 21.38 -12.31
CA TRP A 200 12.11 21.88 -13.12
C TRP A 200 13.12 22.76 -12.35
N TYR A 201 12.75 23.32 -11.19
CA TYR A 201 13.64 24.21 -10.45
C TYR A 201 14.52 23.48 -9.42
N GLU A 202 14.05 22.37 -8.83
CA GLU A 202 14.82 21.63 -7.82
C GLU A 202 15.62 20.43 -8.36
N VAL A 203 15.22 19.84 -9.50
CA VAL A 203 15.97 18.73 -10.12
C VAL A 203 17.25 19.20 -10.84
N GLN A 204 17.44 20.51 -11.00
CA GLN A 204 18.66 21.07 -11.57
C GLN A 204 19.74 21.40 -10.50
N VAL A 205 19.45 21.14 -9.22
CA VAL A 205 20.36 21.40 -8.10
C VAL A 205 20.39 20.22 -7.12
N ILE A 206 20.52 18.98 -7.62
CA ILE A 206 21.11 17.82 -6.91
C ILE A 206 21.88 17.00 -7.96
#